data_AF-A0A9J6F757-F1
#
_entry.id   AF-A0A9J6F757-F1
#
_cell.length_a   1.000
_cell.length_b   1.000
_cell.length_c   1.000
_cell.angle_alpha   90.00
_cell.angle_beta   90.00
_cell.angle_gamma   90.00
#
_symmetry.space_group_name_H-M   'P 1'
#
loop_
_entity.id
_entity.type
_entity.pdbx_description
1 polymer ?
#
loop_
_entity_poly.entity_id
_entity_poly.type
_entity_poly.pdbx_seq_one_letter_code
_entity_poly.pdbx_strand_id
1 'polypeptide(L)'
;MWSAEAEEEVAELSLGTLLSLNLHLLTEADNFVLRTLATRKDARALTERLMLLVNREDDPARVLTHEVAGVPNSVLKMLTELFSDSTTAELFYLNDVAVLIDIVTRQLSDLPPADKRRLVYLSLMERLLHSTQYEGHRQVELRRCFEGALAREESSAEEKEIVRRIQAACPQWFRMD
;
A
#
# COMPACT_ATOMS: atom_id res chain seq x y z
N MET A 1 33.53 13.35 -8.43
CA MET A 1 32.29 13.61 -7.68
C MET A 1 31.20 13.70 -8.73
N TRP A 2 30.13 12.90 -8.61
CA TRP A 2 29.02 12.93 -9.57
C TRP A 2 28.26 14.26 -9.45
N SER A 3 27.51 14.65 -10.48
CA SER A 3 26.59 15.79 -10.37
C SER A 3 25.36 15.38 -9.54
N ALA A 4 24.68 16.36 -8.94
CA ALA A 4 23.42 16.11 -8.24
C ALA A 4 22.37 15.45 -9.14
N GLU A 5 22.31 15.85 -10.41
CA GLU A 5 21.45 15.23 -11.44
C GLU A 5 21.76 13.74 -11.63
N ALA A 6 23.04 13.38 -11.71
CA ALA A 6 23.44 11.98 -11.86
C ALA A 6 23.14 11.14 -10.61
N GLU A 7 23.26 11.73 -9.41
CA GLU A 7 22.88 11.07 -8.16
C GLU A 7 21.36 10.81 -8.08
N GLU A 8 20.55 11.76 -8.54
CA GLU A 8 19.09 11.62 -8.60
C GLU A 8 18.67 10.53 -9.60
N GLU A 9 19.24 10.55 -10.81
CA GLU A 9 18.97 9.52 -11.84
C GLU A 9 19.32 8.12 -11.34
N VAL A 10 20.47 7.95 -10.69
CA VAL A 10 20.88 6.66 -10.10
C VAL A 10 19.92 6.23 -8.98
N ALA A 11 19.43 7.18 -8.18
CA ALA A 11 18.45 6.87 -7.14
C ALA A 11 17.11 6.39 -7.72
N GLU A 12 16.64 7.00 -8.82
CA GLU A 12 15.43 6.58 -9.52
C GLU A 12 15.58 5.18 -10.13
N LEU A 13 16.70 4.92 -10.82
CA LEU A 13 17.00 3.59 -11.36
C LEU A 13 17.09 2.52 -10.26
N SER A 14 17.69 2.88 -9.12
CA SER A 14 17.80 1.99 -7.96
C SER A 14 16.42 1.68 -7.37
N LEU A 15 15.53 2.67 -7.29
CA LEU A 15 14.16 2.48 -6.81
C LEU A 15 13.36 1.56 -7.73
N GLY A 16 13.38 1.81 -9.04
CA GLY A 16 12.71 0.95 -10.02
C GLY A 16 13.23 -0.49 -9.95
N THR A 17 14.54 -0.67 -9.78
CA THR A 17 15.16 -1.99 -9.60
C THR A 17 14.71 -2.67 -8.32
N LEU A 18 14.68 -1.95 -7.19
CA LEU A 18 14.25 -2.47 -5.90
C LEU A 18 12.78 -2.94 -5.94
N LEU A 19 11.91 -2.14 -6.57
CA LEU A 19 10.50 -2.45 -6.73
C LEU A 19 10.29 -3.67 -7.63
N SER A 20 11.01 -3.75 -8.75
CA SER A 20 11.00 -4.92 -9.63
C SER A 20 11.49 -6.19 -8.93
N LEU A 21 12.56 -6.11 -8.13
CA LEU A 21 13.03 -7.25 -7.34
C LEU A 21 11.97 -7.71 -6.34
N ASN A 22 11.35 -6.78 -5.62
CA ASN A 22 10.30 -7.10 -4.68
C ASN A 22 9.07 -7.73 -5.35
N LEU A 23 8.71 -7.34 -6.57
CA LEU A 23 7.61 -7.96 -7.32
C LEU A 23 7.79 -9.47 -7.52
N HIS A 24 9.01 -9.94 -7.75
CA HIS A 24 9.30 -11.36 -7.96
C HIS A 24 9.32 -12.20 -6.68
N LEU A 25 9.36 -11.56 -5.50
CA LEU A 25 9.43 -12.23 -4.19
C LEU A 25 8.00 -12.45 -3.67
N LEU A 26 7.54 -13.70 -3.73
CA LEU A 26 6.15 -14.08 -3.42
C LEU A 26 5.94 -14.52 -1.96
N THR A 27 7.02 -14.85 -1.25
CA THR A 27 6.99 -15.34 0.12
C THR A 27 7.78 -14.39 1.01
N GLU A 28 7.25 -14.07 2.18
CA GLU A 28 7.95 -13.21 3.15
C GLU A 28 9.30 -13.81 3.58
N ALA A 29 9.37 -15.15 3.68
CA ALA A 29 10.59 -15.88 4.06
C ALA A 29 11.76 -15.66 3.08
N ASP A 30 11.46 -15.59 1.78
CA ASP A 30 12.47 -15.40 0.73
C ASP A 30 12.63 -13.93 0.35
N ASN A 31 11.81 -13.03 0.91
CA ASN A 31 11.84 -11.62 0.60
C ASN A 31 13.01 -10.90 1.29
N PHE A 32 14.19 -11.01 0.69
CA PHE A 32 15.40 -10.36 1.18
C PHE A 32 15.29 -8.82 1.17
N VAL A 33 14.42 -8.25 0.34
CA VAL A 33 14.20 -6.79 0.30
C VAL A 33 13.58 -6.33 1.62
N LEU A 34 12.46 -6.94 2.04
CA LEU A 34 11.81 -6.61 3.31
C LEU A 34 12.71 -6.92 4.50
N ARG A 35 13.41 -8.08 4.48
CA ARG A 35 14.37 -8.42 5.54
C ARG A 35 15.50 -7.40 5.65
N THR A 36 15.97 -6.88 4.52
CA THR A 36 17.00 -5.83 4.52
C THR A 36 16.43 -4.55 5.12
N LEU A 37 15.23 -4.15 4.70
CA LEU A 37 14.56 -2.94 5.22
C LEU A 37 14.26 -3.03 6.72
N ALA A 38 13.90 -4.21 7.24
CA ALA A 38 13.69 -4.44 8.67
C ALA A 38 14.96 -4.21 9.52
N THR A 39 16.16 -4.30 8.92
CA THR A 39 17.43 -4.01 9.63
C THR A 39 17.80 -2.52 9.63
N ARG A 40 17.06 -1.69 8.88
CA ARG A 40 17.35 -0.26 8.74
C ARG A 40 16.73 0.51 9.88
N LYS A 41 17.50 1.44 10.46
CA LYS A 41 16.98 2.45 11.41
C LYS A 41 16.35 3.65 10.71
N ASP A 42 16.73 3.87 9.45
CA ASP A 42 16.29 5.00 8.64
C ASP A 42 16.20 4.56 7.17
N ALA A 43 15.05 4.85 6.59
CA ALA A 43 14.71 4.67 5.19
C ALA A 43 13.93 5.87 4.63
N ARG A 44 14.07 7.07 5.22
CA ARG A 44 13.28 8.26 4.89
C ARG A 44 13.24 8.58 3.40
N ALA A 45 14.40 8.57 2.73
CA ALA A 45 14.46 8.88 1.30
C ALA A 45 13.73 7.85 0.42
N LEU A 46 13.57 6.61 0.91
CA LEU A 46 12.78 5.57 0.25
C LEU A 46 11.30 5.75 0.55
N THR A 47 10.92 5.93 1.82
CA THR A 47 9.52 6.07 2.22
C THR A 47 8.89 7.32 1.59
N GLU A 48 9.58 8.46 1.58
CA GLU A 48 9.13 9.69 0.90
C GLU A 48 8.89 9.45 -0.60
N ARG A 49 9.77 8.69 -1.28
CA ARG A 49 9.60 8.35 -2.70
C ARG A 49 8.42 7.40 -2.93
N LEU A 50 8.23 6.39 -2.07
CA LEU A 50 7.08 5.49 -2.15
C LEU A 50 5.76 6.26 -1.96
N MET A 51 5.73 7.19 -0.99
CA MET A 51 4.58 8.07 -0.73
C MET A 51 4.27 8.98 -1.93
N LEU A 52 5.30 9.51 -2.59
CA LEU A 52 5.13 10.31 -3.81
C LEU A 52 4.57 9.48 -4.96
N LEU A 53 5.11 8.28 -5.18
CA LEU A 53 4.68 7.40 -6.28
C LEU A 53 3.25 6.90 -6.09
N VAL A 54 2.88 6.46 -4.89
CA VAL A 54 1.51 5.99 -4.61
C VAL A 54 0.49 7.12 -4.74
N ASN A 55 0.86 8.36 -4.39
CA ASN A 55 -0.02 9.51 -4.57
C ASN A 55 -0.25 9.84 -6.06
N ARG A 56 0.75 9.60 -6.92
CA ARG A 56 0.66 9.81 -8.37
C ARG A 56 0.08 8.63 -9.14
N GLU A 57 -0.12 7.48 -8.47
CA GLU A 57 -0.42 6.20 -9.11
C GLU A 57 0.65 5.76 -10.13
N ASP A 58 1.89 6.23 -9.95
CA ASP A 58 3.02 5.91 -10.81
C ASP A 58 3.67 4.58 -10.39
N ASP A 59 4.10 3.80 -11.38
CA ASP A 59 4.80 2.52 -11.16
C ASP A 59 6.10 2.46 -11.99
N PRO A 60 7.26 2.80 -11.39
CA PRO A 60 8.53 2.82 -12.12
C PRO A 60 9.05 1.42 -12.47
N ALA A 61 8.51 0.35 -11.86
CA ALA A 61 8.85 -1.02 -12.23
C ALA A 61 8.12 -1.47 -13.51
N ARG A 62 7.05 -0.75 -13.91
CA ARG A 62 6.34 -0.98 -15.18
C ARG A 62 7.08 -0.33 -16.36
N VAL A 63 8.30 -0.80 -16.62
CA VAL A 63 9.10 -0.38 -17.78
C VAL A 63 8.51 -0.93 -19.10
N LEU A 64 7.80 -2.07 -19.03
CA LEU A 64 7.12 -2.65 -20.18
C LEU A 64 5.73 -2.01 -20.34
N THR A 65 5.41 -1.56 -21.55
CA THR A 65 4.15 -0.87 -21.89
C THR A 65 2.91 -1.78 -21.85
N HIS A 66 3.09 -3.09 -21.68
CA HIS A 66 2.00 -4.05 -21.62
C HIS A 66 1.65 -4.39 -20.17
N GLU A 67 0.36 -4.25 -19.84
CA GLU A 67 -0.18 -4.78 -18.59
C GLU A 67 -0.05 -6.29 -18.56
N VAL A 68 0.84 -6.79 -17.70
CA VAL A 68 0.93 -8.22 -17.44
C VAL A 68 -0.20 -8.57 -16.48
N ALA A 69 -1.20 -9.28 -16.99
CA ALA A 69 -2.34 -9.71 -16.20
C ALA A 69 -1.87 -10.49 -14.96
N GLY A 70 -2.34 -10.07 -13.78
CA GLY A 70 -2.00 -10.71 -12.51
C GLY A 70 -0.76 -10.15 -11.81
N VAL A 71 -0.05 -9.20 -12.40
CA VAL A 71 1.04 -8.48 -11.72
C VAL A 71 0.47 -7.24 -11.02
N PRO A 72 0.59 -7.11 -9.69
CA PRO A 72 0.13 -5.93 -8.97
C PRO A 72 1.04 -4.73 -9.26
N ASN A 73 0.54 -3.52 -8.98
CA ASN A 73 1.40 -2.32 -8.94
C ASN A 73 2.51 -2.53 -7.91
N SER A 74 3.76 -2.27 -8.32
CA SER A 74 4.94 -2.58 -7.51
C SER A 74 5.04 -1.79 -6.22
N VAL A 75 4.63 -0.51 -6.27
CA VAL A 75 4.62 0.41 -5.14
C VAL A 75 3.57 -0.02 -4.13
N LEU A 76 2.35 -0.35 -4.61
CA LEU A 76 1.28 -0.85 -3.74
C LEU A 76 1.63 -2.20 -3.10
N LYS A 77 2.26 -3.12 -3.85
CA LYS A 77 2.76 -4.38 -3.28
C LYS A 77 3.79 -4.12 -2.18
N MET A 78 4.81 -3.30 -2.47
CA MET A 78 5.85 -2.94 -1.51
C MET A 78 5.26 -2.33 -0.23
N LEU A 79 4.36 -1.35 -0.36
CA LEU A 79 3.71 -0.74 0.80
C LEU A 79 2.90 -1.76 1.60
N THR A 80 2.11 -2.61 0.93
CA THR A 80 1.30 -3.63 1.60
C THR A 80 2.17 -4.58 2.44
N GLU A 81 3.34 -4.96 1.91
CA GLU A 81 4.27 -5.85 2.61
C GLU A 81 5.07 -5.13 3.70
N LEU A 82 5.43 -3.86 3.52
CA LEU A 82 6.08 -3.08 4.59
C LEU A 82 5.17 -2.90 5.81
N PHE A 83 3.85 -2.80 5.60
CA PHE A 83 2.88 -2.71 6.69
C PHE A 83 2.38 -4.08 7.18
N SER A 84 2.87 -5.21 6.63
CA SER A 84 2.56 -6.54 7.17
C SER A 84 3.43 -6.93 8.37
N ASP A 85 4.58 -6.28 8.55
CA ASP A 85 5.47 -6.44 9.70
C ASP A 85 5.64 -5.12 10.46
N SER A 86 5.56 -5.15 11.80
CA SER A 86 5.65 -3.95 12.62
C SER A 86 7.01 -3.27 12.54
N THR A 87 8.10 -4.03 12.36
CA THR A 87 9.47 -3.49 12.27
C THR A 87 9.64 -2.64 11.01
N THR A 88 9.09 -3.10 9.88
CA THR A 88 9.13 -2.33 8.64
C THR A 88 8.11 -1.19 8.62
N ALA A 89 6.98 -1.34 9.32
CA ALA A 89 6.00 -0.26 9.47
C ALA A 89 6.57 0.95 10.24
N GLU A 90 7.47 0.71 11.22
CA GLU A 90 8.17 1.76 11.98
C GLU A 90 9.08 2.67 11.12
N LEU A 91 9.35 2.30 9.86
CA LEU A 91 10.08 3.16 8.92
C LEU A 91 9.25 4.38 8.47
N PHE A 92 7.92 4.35 8.67
CA PHE A 92 7.01 5.43 8.31
C PHE A 92 6.67 6.30 9.51
N TYR A 93 6.70 7.62 9.32
CA TYR A 93 6.21 8.54 10.36
C TYR A 93 4.69 8.51 10.44
N LEU A 94 4.14 8.89 11.59
CA LEU A 94 2.67 8.98 11.80
C LEU A 94 1.99 9.85 10.73
N ASN A 95 2.66 10.93 10.28
CA ASN A 95 2.16 11.78 9.21
C ASN A 95 2.11 11.05 7.85
N ASP A 96 3.10 10.22 7.54
CA ASP A 96 3.12 9.44 6.29
C ASP A 96 1.96 8.44 6.29
N VAL A 97 1.72 7.79 7.43
CA VAL A 97 0.59 6.86 7.61
C VAL A 97 -0.74 7.58 7.40
N ALA A 98 -0.93 8.75 8.01
CA ALA A 98 -2.15 9.54 7.85
C ALA A 98 -2.40 9.94 6.38
N VAL A 99 -1.34 10.38 5.68
CA VAL A 99 -1.41 10.71 4.24
C VAL A 99 -1.69 9.46 3.40
N LEU A 100 -1.09 8.31 3.74
CA LEU A 100 -1.32 7.08 3.01
C LEU A 100 -2.77 6.61 3.16
N ILE A 101 -3.34 6.74 4.35
CA ILE A 101 -4.75 6.44 4.60
C ILE A 101 -5.66 7.37 3.79
N ASP A 102 -5.32 8.67 3.68
CA ASP A 102 -6.06 9.60 2.82
C ASP A 102 -6.04 9.15 1.35
N ILE A 103 -4.87 8.75 0.84
CA ILE A 103 -4.69 8.27 -0.53
C ILE A 103 -5.54 7.00 -0.75
N VAL A 104 -5.39 6.00 0.13
CA VAL A 104 -6.12 4.73 -0.01
C VAL A 104 -7.63 4.93 0.11
N THR A 105 -8.10 5.78 1.02
CA THR A 105 -9.53 6.09 1.19
C THR A 105 -10.10 6.76 -0.07
N ARG A 106 -9.37 7.73 -0.63
CA ARG A 106 -9.75 8.39 -1.89
C ARG A 106 -9.84 7.39 -3.03
N GLN A 107 -8.82 6.54 -3.19
CA GLN A 107 -8.78 5.52 -4.23
C GLN A 107 -9.95 4.52 -4.08
N LEU A 108 -10.24 4.06 -2.87
CA LEU A 108 -11.39 3.17 -2.63
C LEU A 108 -12.76 3.84 -2.88
N SER A 109 -12.83 5.16 -2.83
CA SER A 109 -14.05 5.93 -3.13
C SER A 109 -14.22 6.16 -4.63
N ASP A 110 -13.13 6.44 -5.33
CA ASP A 110 -13.12 6.81 -6.75
C ASP A 110 -13.16 5.59 -7.68
N LEU A 111 -12.60 4.46 -7.25
CA LEU A 111 -12.53 3.25 -8.07
C LEU A 111 -13.90 2.56 -8.22
N PRO A 112 -14.30 2.19 -9.45
CA PRO A 112 -15.58 1.54 -9.69
C PRO A 112 -15.62 0.13 -9.09
N PRO A 113 -16.81 -0.39 -8.75
CA PRO A 113 -16.98 -1.78 -8.33
C PRO A 113 -16.34 -2.75 -9.34
N ALA A 114 -15.82 -3.87 -8.86
CA ALA A 114 -15.08 -4.88 -9.63
C ALA A 114 -13.71 -4.45 -10.21
N ASP A 115 -13.25 -3.21 -10.02
CA ASP A 115 -11.86 -2.84 -10.35
C ASP A 115 -10.89 -3.63 -9.45
N LYS A 116 -9.99 -4.40 -10.08
CA LYS A 116 -9.04 -5.28 -9.38
C LYS A 116 -8.11 -4.51 -8.45
N ARG A 117 -7.84 -3.23 -8.71
CA ARG A 117 -7.02 -2.37 -7.84
C ARG A 117 -7.63 -2.21 -6.45
N ARG A 118 -8.96 -2.30 -6.33
CA ARG A 118 -9.66 -2.22 -5.04
C ARG A 118 -9.18 -3.29 -4.06
N LEU A 119 -8.88 -4.50 -4.55
CA LEU A 119 -8.37 -5.59 -3.72
C LEU A 119 -7.02 -5.23 -3.10
N VAL A 120 -6.13 -4.59 -3.88
CA VAL A 120 -4.80 -4.19 -3.43
C VAL A 120 -4.92 -3.05 -2.40
N TYR A 121 -5.74 -2.04 -2.67
CA TYR A 121 -5.98 -0.93 -1.75
C TYR A 121 -6.65 -1.39 -0.44
N LEU A 122 -7.61 -2.32 -0.50
CA LEU A 122 -8.22 -2.89 0.70
C LEU A 122 -7.24 -3.73 1.50
N SER A 123 -6.37 -4.50 0.83
CA SER A 123 -5.32 -5.27 1.51
C SER A 123 -4.32 -4.34 2.20
N LEU A 124 -3.91 -3.25 1.56
CA LEU A 124 -3.09 -2.21 2.18
C LEU A 124 -3.79 -1.57 3.38
N MET A 125 -5.07 -1.22 3.25
CA MET A 125 -5.86 -0.66 4.35
C MET A 125 -5.96 -1.65 5.53
N GLU A 126 -6.19 -2.94 5.27
CA GLU A 126 -6.17 -3.99 6.30
C GLU A 126 -4.86 -3.96 7.09
N ARG A 127 -3.72 -3.88 6.39
CA ARG A 127 -2.38 -3.81 7.03
C ARG A 127 -2.18 -2.52 7.82
N LEU A 128 -2.58 -1.37 7.27
CA LEU A 128 -2.44 -0.06 7.94
C LEU A 128 -3.25 0.00 9.24
N LEU A 129 -4.49 -0.47 9.23
CA LEU A 129 -5.35 -0.46 10.41
C LEU A 129 -4.86 -1.42 11.51
N HIS A 130 -4.12 -2.47 11.12
CA HIS A 130 -3.55 -3.44 12.07
C HIS A 130 -2.22 -2.98 12.67
N SER A 131 -1.38 -2.33 11.86
CA SER A 131 0.01 -2.00 12.21
C SER A 131 0.18 -0.61 12.82
N THR A 132 -0.84 0.25 12.77
CA THR A 132 -0.70 1.66 13.18
C THR A 132 -1.73 2.08 14.23
N GLN A 133 -1.36 3.02 15.09
CA GLN A 133 -2.26 3.63 16.09
C GLN A 133 -3.10 4.78 15.50
N TYR A 134 -3.59 4.60 14.27
CA TYR A 134 -4.30 5.65 13.56
C TYR A 134 -5.66 5.97 14.20
N GLU A 135 -5.93 7.25 14.46
CA GLU A 135 -7.05 7.73 15.30
C GLU A 135 -8.33 8.11 14.53
N GLY A 136 -8.44 7.83 13.23
CA GLY A 136 -9.76 7.77 12.58
C GLY A 136 -10.33 9.04 11.97
N HIS A 137 -9.53 10.00 11.50
CA HIS A 137 -10.08 11.16 10.76
C HIS A 137 -10.84 10.80 9.47
N ARG A 138 -10.60 9.60 8.88
CA ARG A 138 -11.34 9.04 7.73
C ARG A 138 -12.34 7.93 8.07
N GLN A 139 -12.67 7.74 9.35
CA GLN A 139 -13.51 6.61 9.77
C GLN A 139 -14.90 6.60 9.10
N VAL A 140 -15.48 7.77 8.82
CA VAL A 140 -16.79 7.84 8.15
C VAL A 140 -16.69 7.41 6.69
N GLU A 141 -15.72 7.92 5.95
CA GLU A 141 -15.51 7.57 4.54
C GLU A 141 -15.11 6.10 4.37
N LEU A 142 -14.15 5.62 5.18
CA LEU A 142 -13.71 4.23 5.14
C LEU A 142 -14.84 3.26 5.42
N ARG A 143 -15.67 3.54 6.43
CA ARG A 143 -16.87 2.75 6.70
C ARG A 143 -17.81 2.69 5.51
N ARG A 144 -18.10 3.83 4.86
CA ARG A 144 -18.94 3.84 3.65
C ARG A 144 -18.33 3.00 2.53
N CYS A 145 -17.01 3.05 2.37
CA CYS A 145 -16.31 2.18 1.42
C CYS A 145 -16.49 0.70 1.76
N PHE A 146 -16.31 0.32 3.03
CA PHE A 146 -16.43 -1.06 3.52
C PHE A 146 -17.87 -1.59 3.41
N GLU A 147 -18.86 -0.83 3.90
CA GLU A 147 -20.28 -1.18 3.80
C GLU A 147 -20.71 -1.30 2.33
N GLY A 148 -20.26 -0.36 1.49
CA GLY A 148 -20.52 -0.40 0.06
C GLY A 148 -19.91 -1.63 -0.63
N ALA A 149 -18.70 -2.05 -0.25
CA ALA A 149 -18.08 -3.27 -0.78
C ALA A 149 -18.82 -4.54 -0.34
N LEU A 150 -19.37 -4.57 0.88
CA LEU A 150 -20.17 -5.70 1.36
C LEU A 150 -21.55 -5.77 0.69
N ALA A 151 -22.18 -4.62 0.45
CA ALA A 151 -23.56 -4.55 -0.04
C ALA A 151 -23.70 -4.72 -1.56
N ARG A 152 -22.73 -4.25 -2.36
CA ARG A 152 -22.81 -4.32 -3.83
C ARG A 152 -22.74 -5.75 -4.34
N GLU A 153 -23.56 -6.07 -5.34
CA GLU A 153 -23.55 -7.38 -6.00
C GLU A 153 -22.31 -7.55 -6.88
N GLU A 154 -21.82 -6.46 -7.46
CA GLU A 154 -20.66 -6.41 -8.36
C GLU A 154 -19.32 -6.60 -7.64
N SER A 155 -19.28 -6.42 -6.31
CA SER A 155 -18.08 -6.65 -5.51
C SER A 155 -17.74 -8.13 -5.47
N SER A 156 -16.48 -8.44 -5.74
CA SER A 156 -16.00 -9.82 -5.80
C SER A 156 -16.07 -10.51 -4.44
N ALA A 157 -16.05 -11.85 -4.44
CA ALA A 157 -16.01 -12.62 -3.19
C ALA A 157 -14.75 -12.28 -2.37
N GLU A 158 -13.61 -12.07 -3.04
CA GLU A 158 -12.35 -11.67 -2.42
C GLU A 158 -12.45 -10.28 -1.77
N GLU A 159 -13.07 -9.31 -2.45
CA GLU A 159 -13.28 -7.95 -1.90
C GLU A 159 -14.07 -8.01 -0.59
N LYS A 160 -15.18 -8.75 -0.62
CA LYS A 160 -16.05 -8.94 0.55
C LYS A 160 -15.30 -9.65 1.68
N GLU A 161 -14.45 -10.61 1.36
CA GLU A 161 -13.68 -11.35 2.36
C GLU A 161 -12.63 -10.47 3.06
N ILE A 162 -11.90 -9.64 2.31
CA ILE A 162 -10.95 -8.68 2.90
C ILE A 162 -11.70 -7.75 3.87
N VAL A 163 -12.83 -7.19 3.45
CA VAL A 163 -13.62 -6.28 4.31
C VAL A 163 -14.15 -6.99 5.56
N ARG A 164 -14.57 -8.25 5.46
CA ARG A 164 -14.98 -9.04 6.64
C ARG A 164 -13.82 -9.25 7.62
N ARG A 165 -12.61 -9.50 7.14
CA ARG A 165 -11.43 -9.59 8.02
C ARG A 165 -11.13 -8.27 8.71
N ILE A 166 -11.20 -7.16 7.98
CA ILE A 166 -11.07 -5.81 8.57
C ILE A 166 -12.15 -5.60 9.64
N GLN A 167 -13.40 -5.98 9.38
CA GLN A 167 -14.49 -5.86 10.34
C GLN A 167 -14.26 -6.69 11.60
N ALA A 168 -13.74 -7.90 11.47
CA ALA A 168 -13.44 -8.78 12.59
C ALA A 168 -12.25 -8.27 13.43
N ALA A 169 -11.20 -7.81 12.77
CA ALA A 169 -9.99 -7.32 13.43
C ALA A 169 -10.16 -5.93 14.06
N CYS A 170 -10.91 -5.06 13.39
CA CYS A 170 -11.01 -3.64 13.72
C CYS A 170 -12.49 -3.19 13.78
N PRO A 171 -13.32 -3.79 14.66
CA PRO A 171 -14.77 -3.54 14.69
C PRO A 171 -15.14 -2.09 15.00
N GLN A 172 -14.27 -1.34 15.67
CA GLN A 172 -14.44 0.08 15.95
C GLN A 172 -14.63 0.92 14.68
N TRP A 173 -14.05 0.50 13.55
CA TRP A 173 -14.19 1.21 12.27
C TRP A 173 -15.58 1.09 11.64
N PHE A 174 -16.43 0.21 12.17
CA PHE A 174 -17.79 -0.02 11.69
C PHE A 174 -18.87 0.52 12.64
N ARG A 175 -18.50 0.98 13.83
CA ARG A 175 -19.47 1.49 14.83
C ARG A 175 -19.80 2.96 14.57
N MET A 176 -21.07 3.34 14.67
CA MET A 176 -21.45 4.75 14.85
C MET A 176 -21.22 5.11 16.32
N ASP A 177 -20.62 6.28 16.55
CA ASP A 177 -20.70 6.92 17.87
C ASP A 177 -22.16 7.31 18.18
#